data_AF-A0A944Y9G8-F1
#
_entry.id   AF-A0A944Y9G8-F1
#
_cell.length_a   1.000
_cell.length_b   1.000
_cell.length_c   1.000
_cell.angle_alpha   90.00
_cell.angle_beta   90.00
_cell.angle_gamma   90.00
#
_symmetry.space_group_name_H-M   'P 1'
#
loop_
_entity.id
_entity.type
_entity.pdbx_description
1 polymer ?
#
loop_
_entity_poly.entity_id
_entity_poly.type
_entity_poly.pdbx_seq_one_letter_code
_entity_poly.pdbx_strand_id
1 'polypeptide(L)'
;FSHPTDFSDYRNRIGGLLLLPKSFNASYGDNSYEEKRDHYFGQNLLAQSLHEKAYVHDPGFRQFMEASGLPFKAHDSFNKASLDARQRLYGAMAEQIWDPEELTREADV
;
A
#
# COMPACT_ATOMS: atom_id res chain seq x y z
N PHE A 1 -3.39 16.79 -10.59
CA PHE A 1 -2.10 17.19 -11.18
C PHE A 1 -2.34 18.39 -12.07
N SER A 2 -1.36 19.28 -12.19
CA SER A 2 -1.45 20.48 -13.03
C SER A 2 -1.30 20.17 -14.52
N HIS A 3 -0.43 19.22 -14.87
CA HIS A 3 -0.22 18.76 -16.25
C HIS A 3 -0.35 17.23 -16.40
N PRO A 4 -0.76 16.71 -17.58
CA PRO A 4 -0.82 15.27 -17.85
C PRO A 4 0.51 14.53 -17.74
N THR A 5 1.62 15.21 -18.06
CA THR A 5 2.98 14.69 -17.88
C THR A 5 3.30 14.46 -16.40
N ASP A 6 2.94 15.41 -15.53
CA ASP A 6 3.14 15.25 -14.08
C ASP A 6 2.42 14.00 -13.55
N PHE A 7 1.21 13.71 -14.05
CA PHE A 7 0.46 12.51 -13.68
C PHE A 7 1.16 11.24 -14.18
N SER A 8 1.61 11.22 -15.43
CA SER A 8 2.31 10.06 -16.01
C SER A 8 3.58 9.72 -15.22
N ASP A 9 4.37 10.74 -14.90
CA ASP A 9 5.63 10.59 -14.15
C ASP A 9 5.39 10.14 -12.71
N TYR A 10 4.31 10.62 -12.07
CA TYR A 10 3.97 10.23 -10.70
C TYR A 10 3.34 8.84 -10.61
N ARG A 11 2.51 8.46 -11.58
CA ARG A 11 1.81 7.16 -11.59
C ARG A 11 2.78 5.98 -11.61
N ASN A 12 3.91 6.13 -12.30
CA ASN A 12 4.91 5.07 -12.44
C ASN A 12 5.83 4.92 -11.23
N ARG A 13 5.62 5.70 -10.16
CA ARG A 13 6.36 5.55 -8.91
C ARG A 13 5.84 4.37 -8.11
N ILE A 14 6.73 3.77 -7.31
CA ILE A 14 6.43 2.56 -6.56
C ILE A 14 5.21 2.70 -5.62
N GLY A 15 4.98 3.90 -5.06
CA GLY A 15 3.83 4.17 -4.20
C GLY A 15 2.46 4.02 -4.90
N GLY A 16 2.44 4.08 -6.23
CA GLY A 16 1.25 3.85 -7.06
C GLY A 16 1.03 2.40 -7.47
N LEU A 17 1.97 1.50 -7.15
CA LEU A 17 1.90 0.10 -7.52
C LEU A 17 1.20 -0.73 -6.44
N LEU A 18 0.40 -1.69 -6.86
CA LEU A 18 -0.28 -2.63 -5.98
C LEU A 18 -0.16 -4.05 -6.55
N LEU A 19 0.15 -5.01 -5.69
CA LEU A 19 0.20 -6.42 -6.07
C LEU A 19 -1.21 -7.00 -5.96
N LEU A 20 -1.77 -7.46 -7.07
CA LEU A 20 -3.13 -8.00 -7.15
C LEU A 20 -3.16 -9.29 -7.97
N PRO A 21 -4.08 -10.23 -7.69
CA PRO A 21 -4.30 -11.38 -8.55
C PRO A 21 -4.64 -10.95 -9.98
N LYS A 22 -4.08 -11.63 -11.00
CA LYS A 22 -4.28 -11.24 -12.41
C LYS A 22 -5.75 -11.18 -12.82
N SER A 23 -6.56 -12.16 -12.38
CA SER A 23 -8.00 -12.21 -12.65
C SER A 23 -8.74 -11.02 -12.05
N PHE A 24 -8.39 -10.65 -10.82
CA PHE A 24 -8.92 -9.48 -10.12
C PHE A 24 -8.50 -8.18 -10.82
N ASN A 25 -7.22 -8.01 -11.16
CA ASN A 25 -6.76 -6.81 -11.86
C ASN A 25 -7.42 -6.63 -13.25
N ALA A 26 -7.71 -7.73 -13.94
CA ALA A 26 -8.36 -7.70 -15.25
C ALA A 26 -9.84 -7.26 -15.20
N SER A 27 -10.54 -7.46 -14.08
CA SER A 27 -11.98 -7.17 -13.99
C SER A 27 -12.32 -5.69 -13.81
N TYR A 28 -11.38 -4.84 -13.40
CA TYR A 28 -11.67 -3.45 -13.03
C TYR A 28 -11.37 -2.39 -14.09
N GLY A 29 -10.82 -2.77 -15.25
CA GLY A 29 -10.60 -1.90 -16.41
C GLY A 29 -10.35 -0.42 -16.07
N ASP A 30 -11.25 0.43 -16.58
CA ASP A 30 -11.22 1.89 -16.42
C ASP A 30 -12.01 2.42 -15.21
N ASN A 31 -12.42 1.56 -14.26
CA ASN A 31 -13.15 2.03 -13.07
C ASN A 31 -12.32 3.05 -12.29
N SER A 32 -13.01 3.97 -11.62
CA SER A 32 -12.39 4.95 -10.73
C SER A 32 -11.68 4.28 -9.55
N TYR A 33 -10.79 5.03 -8.91
CA TYR A 33 -10.13 4.54 -7.70
C TYR A 33 -11.14 4.24 -6.60
N GLU A 34 -12.12 5.12 -6.43
CA GLU A 34 -13.15 5.07 -5.40
C GLU A 34 -13.97 3.77 -5.52
N GLU A 35 -14.34 3.38 -6.75
CA GLU A 35 -15.01 2.10 -7.02
C GLU A 35 -14.08 0.91 -6.73
N LYS A 36 -12.82 0.98 -7.15
CA LYS A 36 -11.83 -0.08 -6.95
C LYS A 36 -11.48 -0.30 -5.46
N ARG A 37 -11.49 0.78 -4.65
CA ARG A 37 -11.09 0.79 -3.24
C ARG A 37 -11.90 -0.17 -2.38
N ASP A 38 -13.21 -0.24 -2.62
CA ASP A 38 -14.09 -1.14 -1.87
C ASP A 38 -13.75 -2.60 -2.16
N HIS A 39 -13.33 -2.92 -3.38
CA HIS A 39 -12.91 -4.26 -3.75
C HIS A 39 -11.50 -4.61 -3.24
N TYR A 40 -10.60 -3.63 -3.13
CA TYR A 40 -9.26 -3.82 -2.54
C TYR A 40 -9.33 -4.29 -1.09
N PHE A 41 -10.39 -3.96 -0.37
CA PHE A 41 -10.59 -4.42 1.00
C PHE A 41 -10.62 -5.96 1.15
N GLY A 42 -11.03 -6.68 0.10
CA GLY A 42 -11.03 -8.15 0.08
C GLY A 42 -9.73 -8.78 -0.42
N GLN A 43 -8.66 -8.00 -0.62
CA GLN A 43 -7.38 -8.47 -1.15
C GLN A 43 -6.31 -8.54 -0.05
N ASN A 44 -5.02 -8.64 -0.42
CA ASN A 44 -3.93 -8.66 0.56
C ASN A 44 -3.89 -7.39 1.43
N LEU A 45 -3.19 -7.45 2.55
CA LEU A 45 -3.13 -6.38 3.55
C LEU A 45 -2.70 -5.03 2.98
N LEU A 46 -1.78 -5.02 2.00
CA LEU A 46 -1.31 -3.78 1.36
C LEU A 46 -2.40 -3.09 0.54
N ALA A 47 -3.26 -3.87 -0.13
CA ALA A 47 -4.44 -3.39 -0.83
C ALA A 47 -5.54 -3.00 0.15
N GLN A 48 -5.80 -3.86 1.13
CA GLN A 48 -6.81 -3.67 2.15
C GLN A 48 -6.58 -2.37 2.94
N SER A 49 -5.32 -2.04 3.26
CA SER A 49 -4.93 -0.84 3.99
C SER A 49 -5.37 0.49 3.34
N LEU A 50 -5.75 0.49 2.05
CA LEU A 50 -6.29 1.66 1.36
C LEU A 50 -7.69 2.04 1.87
N HIS A 51 -8.43 1.10 2.46
CA HIS A 51 -9.79 1.29 2.94
C HIS A 51 -9.81 1.47 4.47
N GLU A 52 -10.55 2.47 4.96
CA GLU A 52 -10.75 2.77 6.37
C GLU A 52 -11.19 1.58 7.23
N LYS A 53 -11.92 0.62 6.66
CA LYS A 53 -12.38 -0.57 7.38
C LYS A 53 -11.24 -1.47 7.85
N ALA A 54 -10.06 -1.39 7.22
CA ALA A 54 -8.88 -2.15 7.63
C ALA A 54 -8.46 -1.80 9.08
N TYR A 55 -8.77 -0.59 9.55
CA TYR A 55 -8.28 -0.09 10.84
C TYR A 55 -9.28 -0.31 11.99
N VAL A 56 -10.53 -0.67 11.69
CA VAL A 56 -11.62 -0.71 12.69
C VAL A 56 -11.74 -2.07 13.38
N HIS A 57 -11.75 -3.17 12.62
CA HIS A 57 -12.00 -4.52 13.15
C HIS A 57 -10.90 -5.52 12.83
N ASP A 58 -9.65 -5.06 12.75
CA ASP A 58 -8.49 -5.91 12.52
C ASP A 58 -7.45 -5.74 13.65
N PRO A 59 -7.58 -6.50 14.76
CA PRO A 59 -6.63 -6.40 15.87
C PRO A 59 -5.22 -6.86 15.47
N GLY A 60 -5.10 -7.80 14.52
CA GLY A 60 -3.80 -8.27 14.04
C GLY A 60 -3.08 -7.17 13.27
N PHE A 61 -3.78 -6.47 12.38
CA PHE A 61 -3.21 -5.35 11.65
C PHE A 61 -2.83 -4.19 12.57
N ARG A 62 -3.65 -3.89 13.59
CA ARG A 62 -3.29 -2.87 14.60
C ARG A 62 -2.04 -3.22 15.36
N GLN A 63 -1.94 -4.44 15.88
CA GLN A 63 -0.74 -4.91 16.58
C GLN A 63 0.48 -4.87 15.66
N PHE A 64 0.33 -5.26 14.40
CA PHE A 64 1.41 -5.17 13.41
C PHE A 64 1.87 -3.72 13.19
N MET A 65 0.94 -2.75 13.03
CA MET A 65 1.31 -1.34 12.90
C MET A 65 2.00 -0.81 14.14
N GLU A 66 1.51 -1.16 15.33
CA GLU A 66 2.11 -0.75 16.60
C GLU A 66 3.53 -1.33 16.77
N ALA A 67 3.73 -2.60 16.44
CA ALA A 67 5.01 -3.28 16.56
C ALA A 67 6.03 -2.82 15.51
N SER A 68 5.58 -2.65 14.26
CA SER A 68 6.47 -2.26 13.14
C SER A 68 6.71 -0.75 13.06
N GLY A 69 5.81 0.08 13.62
CA GLY A 69 5.84 1.53 13.44
C GLY A 69 5.59 1.99 12.00
N LEU A 70 5.16 1.11 11.10
CA LEU A 70 4.95 1.43 9.69
C LEU A 70 3.76 2.39 9.52
N PRO A 71 3.90 3.47 8.72
CA PRO A 71 2.91 4.54 8.63
C PRO A 71 1.76 4.19 7.67
N PHE A 72 1.08 3.07 7.92
CA PHE A 72 -0.13 2.71 7.17
C PHE A 72 -1.24 3.73 7.38
N LYS A 73 -1.95 4.05 6.29
CA LYS A 73 -3.08 4.97 6.31
C LYS A 73 -4.08 4.62 5.22
N ALA A 74 -5.37 4.77 5.51
CA ALA A 74 -6.40 4.74 4.49
C ALA A 74 -6.27 5.94 3.55
N HIS A 75 -6.64 5.73 2.28
CA HIS A 75 -6.61 6.76 1.25
C HIS A 75 -8.00 6.86 0.64
N ASP A 76 -8.74 7.89 1.01
CA ASP A 76 -10.09 8.12 0.50
C ASP A 76 -10.10 8.45 -1.00
N SER A 77 -9.09 9.21 -1.41
CA SER A 77 -8.76 9.58 -2.78
C SER A 77 -7.30 9.23 -3.09
N PHE A 78 -7.00 8.98 -4.36
CA PHE A 78 -5.66 8.59 -4.79
C PHE A 78 -4.95 9.69 -5.56
N ASN A 79 -4.51 10.71 -4.82
CA ASN A 79 -3.82 11.88 -5.36
C ASN A 79 -2.31 11.82 -5.09
N LYS A 80 -1.59 12.90 -5.42
CA LYS A 80 -0.14 13.02 -5.22
C LYS A 80 0.29 12.75 -3.77
N ALA A 81 -0.46 13.24 -2.78
CA ALA A 81 -0.15 13.01 -1.38
C ALA A 81 -0.33 11.53 -0.99
N SER A 82 -1.31 10.85 -1.56
CA SER A 82 -1.50 9.40 -1.38
C SER A 82 -0.31 8.61 -1.95
N LEU A 83 0.17 8.98 -3.13
CA LEU A 83 1.37 8.40 -3.75
C LEU A 83 2.62 8.63 -2.91
N ASP A 84 2.86 9.86 -2.45
CA ASP A 84 4.01 10.20 -1.62
C ASP A 84 3.97 9.47 -0.26
N ALA A 85 2.81 9.36 0.37
CA ALA A 85 2.64 8.63 1.63
C ALA A 85 2.93 7.13 1.45
N ARG A 86 2.40 6.52 0.39
CA ARG A 86 2.68 5.10 0.08
C ARG A 86 4.14 4.86 -0.31
N GLN A 87 4.78 5.81 -0.99
CA GLN A 87 6.19 5.70 -1.30
C GLN A 87 7.05 5.68 -0.02
N ARG A 88 6.72 6.50 0.99
CA ARG A 88 7.37 6.45 2.30
C ARG A 88 7.12 5.15 3.02
N LEU A 89 5.88 4.66 3.02
CA LEU A 89 5.51 3.37 3.60
C LEU A 89 6.35 2.24 2.98
N TYR A 90 6.46 2.19 1.65
CA TYR A 90 7.20 1.14 0.97
C TYR A 90 8.71 1.23 1.23
N GLY A 91 9.25 2.45 1.34
CA GLY A 91 10.63 2.67 1.77
C GLY A 91 10.87 2.11 3.18
N ALA A 92 10.03 2.47 4.14
CA ALA A 92 10.13 1.99 5.52
C ALA A 92 9.97 0.47 5.63
N MET A 93 9.06 -0.13 4.83
CA MET A 93 8.93 -1.58 4.74
C MET A 93 10.20 -2.23 4.20
N ALA A 94 10.80 -1.66 3.15
CA ALA A 94 12.03 -2.17 2.57
C ALA A 94 13.19 -2.09 3.57
N GLU A 95 13.33 -0.97 4.28
CA GLU A 95 14.34 -0.80 5.32
C GLU A 95 14.23 -1.86 6.43
N GLN A 96 13.01 -2.25 6.81
CA GLN A 96 12.80 -3.31 7.81
C GLN A 96 13.03 -4.72 7.25
N ILE A 97 12.54 -5.01 6.04
CA ILE A 97 12.69 -6.34 5.41
C ILE A 97 14.15 -6.66 5.09
N TRP A 98 14.91 -5.65 4.67
CA TRP A 98 16.31 -5.79 4.29
C TRP A 98 17.27 -5.24 5.35
N ASP A 99 16.86 -5.19 6.61
CA ASP A 99 17.75 -4.87 7.72
C ASP A 99 18.82 -5.97 7.85
N PRO A 100 20.12 -5.66 7.67
CA PRO A 100 21.18 -6.65 7.77
C PRO A 100 21.23 -7.38 9.12
N GLU A 101 20.86 -6.69 10.22
CA GLU A 101 20.86 -7.31 11.55
C GLU A 101 19.75 -8.35 11.67
N GLU A 102 18.56 -8.04 11.14
CA GLU A 102 17.42 -8.97 11.13
C GLU A 102 17.70 -10.17 10.23
N LEU A 103 18.21 -9.93 9.02
CA LEU A 103 18.53 -10.98 8.05
C LEU A 103 19.60 -11.94 8.59
N THR A 104 20.60 -11.42 9.32
CA THR A 104 21.62 -12.26 9.95
C THR A 104 20.99 -13.10 11.07
N ARG A 105 20.14 -12.50 11.90
CA ARG A 105 19.44 -13.21 12.97
C ARG A 105 18.57 -14.34 12.45
N GLU A 106 17.83 -14.14 11.34
CA GLU A 106 17.01 -15.19 10.73
C GLU A 106 17.84 -16.33 10.12
N ALA A 107 19.00 -16.02 9.54
CA ALA A 107 19.87 -17.01 8.91
C ALA A 107 20.59 -17.93 9.92
N ASP A 108 20.75 -17.47 11.17
CA ASP A 108 21.38 -18.20 12.26
C ASP A 108 20.38 -19.09 13.05
N VAL A 109 19.08 -19.06 12.72
CA VAL A 109 18.00 -19.88 13.32
C VAL A 109 17.70 -21.11 12.46
#